data_AF-A0A957S8E0-F1
#
_entry.id   AF-A0A957S8E0-F1
#
_cell.length_a   1.000
_cell.length_b   1.000
_cell.length_c   1.000
_cell.angle_alpha   90.00
_cell.angle_beta   90.00
_cell.angle_gamma   90.00
#
_symmetry.space_group_name_H-M   'P 1'
#
loop_
_entity.id
_entity.type
_entity.pdbx_description
1 polymer ?
#
loop_
_entity_poly.entity_id
_entity_poly.type
_entity_poly.pdbx_seq_one_letter_code
_entity_poly.pdbx_strand_id
1 'polypeptide(L)'
;MERNKLSWLTLFIGPSAIWLLLLFVLPMGAMALFTFRAGSFGAEREVFTLEHYRDFLSQHSYHLLLWRSTWMSLWVAVLSIVLSYPVA
;
A
#
# COMPACT_ATOMS: atom_id res chain seq x y z
N MET A 1 -22.03 -12.26 -30.90
CA MET A 1 -20.84 -13.13 -31.00
C MET A 1 -19.59 -12.59 -30.26
N GLU A 2 -19.65 -11.46 -29.54
CA GLU A 2 -18.46 -10.84 -28.89
C GLU A 2 -18.19 -11.27 -27.43
N ARG A 3 -19.14 -11.93 -26.75
CA ARG A 3 -19.04 -12.21 -25.30
C ARG A 3 -18.00 -13.28 -24.93
N ASN A 4 -17.59 -14.13 -25.89
CA ASN A 4 -16.65 -15.23 -25.62
C ASN A 4 -15.17 -14.81 -25.73
N LYS A 5 -14.85 -13.71 -26.41
CA LYS A 5 -13.45 -13.23 -26.51
C LYS A 5 -12.91 -12.76 -25.15
N LEU A 6 -13.75 -12.06 -24.37
CA LEU A 6 -13.41 -11.61 -23.01
C LEU A 6 -13.13 -12.79 -22.07
N SER A 7 -13.95 -13.86 -22.13
CA SER A 7 -13.77 -15.06 -21.31
C SER A 7 -12.46 -15.79 -21.61
N TRP A 8 -12.04 -15.82 -22.88
CA TRP A 8 -10.80 -16.49 -23.29
C TRP A 8 -9.54 -15.68 -22.91
N LEU A 9 -9.61 -14.35 -23.03
CA LEU A 9 -8.57 -13.44 -22.54
C LEU A 9 -8.42 -13.55 -21.02
N THR A 10 -9.50 -13.57 -20.25
CA THR A 10 -9.42 -13.76 -18.79
C THR A 10 -8.92 -15.15 -18.40
N LEU A 11 -9.14 -16.19 -19.21
CA LEU A 11 -8.67 -17.54 -18.92
C LEU A 11 -7.15 -17.69 -19.16
N PHE A 12 -6.59 -16.99 -20.14
CA PHE A 12 -5.14 -16.99 -20.42
C PHE A 12 -4.36 -15.92 -19.65
N ILE A 13 -4.94 -14.74 -19.41
CA ILE A 13 -4.34 -13.64 -18.63
C ILE A 13 -4.58 -13.84 -17.13
N GLY A 14 -5.65 -14.52 -16.73
CA GLY A 14 -5.98 -14.78 -15.33
C GLY A 14 -4.84 -15.43 -14.54
N PRO A 15 -4.26 -16.56 -15.01
CA PRO A 15 -3.18 -17.24 -14.30
C PRO A 15 -1.91 -16.38 -14.17
N SER A 16 -1.55 -15.64 -15.23
CA SER A 16 -0.36 -14.78 -15.21
C SER A 16 -0.55 -13.52 -14.37
N ALA A 17 -1.73 -12.91 -14.42
CA ALA A 17 -2.10 -11.78 -13.56
C ALA A 17 -2.17 -12.19 -12.08
N ILE A 18 -2.68 -13.38 -11.77
CA ILE A 18 -2.67 -13.95 -10.41
C ILE A 18 -1.23 -14.16 -9.95
N TRP A 19 -0.34 -14.67 -10.80
CA TRP A 19 1.07 -14.82 -10.45
C TRP A 19 1.77 -13.48 -10.18
N LEU A 20 1.52 -12.47 -11.02
CA LEU A 20 2.04 -11.11 -10.79
C LEU A 20 1.51 -10.51 -9.50
N LEU A 21 0.20 -10.65 -9.24
CA LEU A 21 -0.41 -10.23 -7.98
C LEU A 21 0.21 -10.95 -6.79
N LEU A 22 0.40 -12.27 -6.85
CA LEU A 22 1.03 -13.03 -5.79
C LEU A 22 2.45 -12.55 -5.54
N LEU A 23 3.28 -12.38 -6.58
CA LEU A 23 4.64 -11.86 -6.43
C LEU A 23 4.71 -10.43 -5.90
N PHE A 24 3.68 -9.62 -6.10
CA PHE A 24 3.59 -8.27 -5.55
C PHE A 24 3.04 -8.25 -4.11
N VAL A 25 1.98 -9.03 -3.85
CA VAL A 25 1.32 -9.12 -2.55
C VAL A 25 2.20 -9.84 -1.54
N LEU A 26 3.02 -10.81 -1.96
CA LEU A 26 3.91 -11.56 -1.07
C LEU A 26 4.96 -10.68 -0.37
N PRO A 27 5.74 -9.81 -1.06
CA PRO A 27 6.67 -8.89 -0.39
C PRO A 27 5.95 -7.80 0.41
N MET A 28 4.80 -7.31 -0.07
CA MET A 28 3.97 -6.37 0.69
C MET A 28 3.44 -7.00 1.99
N GLY A 29 2.98 -8.25 1.91
CA GLY A 29 2.53 -9.05 3.05
C GLY A 29 3.67 -9.38 3.99
N ALA A 30 4.86 -9.68 3.47
CA ALA A 30 6.05 -9.85 4.29
C ALA A 30 6.38 -8.56 5.05
N MET A 31 6.37 -7.39 4.40
CA MET A 31 6.55 -6.09 5.05
C MET A 31 5.46 -5.81 6.10
N ALA A 32 4.21 -6.16 5.80
CA ALA A 32 3.13 -6.06 6.79
C ALA A 32 3.36 -6.98 7.99
N LEU A 33 3.82 -8.22 7.79
CA LEU A 33 4.19 -9.12 8.88
C LEU A 33 5.37 -8.58 9.70
N PHE A 34 6.30 -7.88 9.07
CA PHE A 34 7.38 -7.18 9.79
C PHE A 34 6.87 -6.04 10.67
N THR A 35 5.75 -5.36 10.32
CA THR A 35 5.20 -4.29 11.17
C THR A 35 4.66 -4.78 12.51
N PHE A 36 4.37 -6.08 12.64
CA PHE A 36 3.88 -6.69 13.88
C PHE A 36 5.01 -7.24 14.78
N ARG A 37 6.27 -7.17 14.32
CA ARG A 37 7.43 -7.65 15.10
C ARG A 37 8.01 -6.50 15.92
N ALA A 38 8.23 -6.74 17.22
CA ALA A 38 8.76 -5.73 18.14
C ALA A 38 10.17 -5.25 17.77
N GLY A 39 11.00 -6.12 17.18
CA GLY A 39 12.38 -5.80 16.79
C GLY A 39 12.87 -6.52 15.54
N SER A 40 13.85 -5.92 14.86
CA SER A 40 14.48 -6.47 13.65
C SER A 40 15.61 -7.48 13.95
N PHE A 41 16.11 -7.50 15.19
CA PHE A 41 17.22 -8.36 15.66
C PHE A 41 17.01 -8.84 17.12
N GLY A 42 17.47 -10.06 17.43
CA GLY A 42 17.50 -10.59 18.81
C GLY A 42 16.23 -11.32 19.28
N ALA A 43 16.14 -11.57 20.59
CA ALA A 43 15.03 -12.29 21.26
C ALA A 43 13.65 -11.60 21.10
N GLU A 44 13.64 -10.32 20.73
CA GLU A 44 12.47 -9.51 20.42
C GLU A 44 11.79 -9.90 19.08
N ARG A 45 12.39 -10.81 18.29
CA ARG A 45 11.86 -11.24 16.99
C ARG A 45 10.62 -12.14 17.09
N GLU A 46 10.42 -12.78 18.25
CA GLU A 46 9.28 -13.67 18.52
C GLU A 46 8.15 -12.99 19.31
N VAL A 47 8.36 -11.75 19.77
CA VAL A 47 7.32 -11.01 20.49
C VAL A 47 6.44 -10.30 19.46
N PHE A 48 5.28 -10.88 19.19
CA PHE A 48 4.20 -10.21 18.49
C PHE A 48 3.68 -9.09 19.40
N THR A 49 3.98 -7.83 19.08
CA THR A 49 3.48 -6.69 19.87
C THR A 49 2.68 -5.74 19.00
N LEU A 50 1.57 -5.25 19.56
CA LEU A 50 0.77 -4.16 19.00
C LEU A 50 1.20 -2.79 19.54
N GLU A 51 2.32 -2.74 20.26
CA GLU A 51 2.83 -1.54 20.92
C GLU A 51 3.24 -0.50 19.90
N HIS A 52 3.84 -0.90 18.77
CA HIS A 52 4.15 0.01 17.66
C HIS A 52 2.92 0.74 17.11
N TYR A 53 1.77 0.07 17.01
CA TYR A 53 0.51 0.72 16.61
C TYR A 53 -0.03 1.66 17.69
N ARG A 54 0.10 1.31 18.98
CA ARG A 54 -0.30 2.21 20.08
C ARG A 54 0.62 3.43 20.18
N ASP A 55 1.92 3.27 20.02
CA ASP A 55 2.89 4.37 20.02
C ASP A 55 2.70 5.28 18.82
N PHE A 56 2.41 4.72 17.64
CA PHE A 56 2.09 5.50 16.45
C PHE A 56 0.86 6.39 16.65
N LEU A 57 -0.16 5.88 17.35
CA LEU A 57 -1.38 6.63 17.70
C LEU A 57 -1.18 7.59 18.88
N SER A 58 -0.24 7.30 19.78
CA SER A 58 0.04 8.10 20.97
C SER A 58 0.99 9.26 20.68
N GLN A 59 1.91 9.12 19.73
CA GLN A 59 2.92 10.13 19.45
C GLN A 59 2.38 11.19 18.48
N HIS A 60 2.21 12.40 19.02
CA HIS A 60 1.73 13.57 18.29
C HIS A 60 2.56 13.89 17.03
N SER A 61 3.87 13.60 17.05
CA SER A 61 4.77 13.82 15.92
C SER A 61 4.43 12.98 14.68
N TYR A 62 4.03 11.70 14.85
CA TYR A 62 3.61 10.88 13.72
C TYR A 62 2.32 11.40 13.11
N HIS A 63 1.35 11.77 13.94
CA HIS A 63 0.10 12.38 13.47
C HIS A 63 0.34 13.69 12.70
N LEU A 64 1.22 14.56 13.19
CA LEU A 64 1.59 15.79 12.49
C LEU A 64 2.25 15.51 11.14
N LEU A 65 3.13 14.50 11.08
CA LEU A 65 3.81 14.14 9.84
C LEU A 65 2.84 13.56 8.80
N LEU A 66 1.91 12.70 9.24
CA LEU A 66 0.84 12.15 8.40
C LEU A 66 -0.09 13.23 7.87
N TRP A 67 -0.49 14.16 8.75
CA TRP A 67 -1.36 15.25 8.35
C TRP A 67 -0.67 16.16 7.33
N ARG A 68 0.60 16.48 7.59
CA ARG A 68 1.40 17.32 6.70
C ARG A 68 1.64 16.66 5.35
N SER A 69 1.95 15.37 5.29
CA SER A 69 2.16 14.65 4.03
C SER A 69 0.85 14.52 3.24
N THR A 70 -0.26 14.22 3.91
CA THR A 70 -1.60 14.13 3.32
C THR A 70 -2.05 15.48 2.76
N TRP A 71 -1.82 16.56 3.51
CA TRP A 71 -2.15 17.91 3.05
C TRP A 71 -1.31 18.31 1.83
N MET A 72 -0.01 18.00 1.85
CA MET A 72 0.88 18.27 0.71
C MET A 72 0.48 17.47 -0.53
N SER A 73 0.20 16.17 -0.41
CA SER A 73 -0.22 15.36 -1.56
C SER A 73 -1.55 15.83 -2.13
N LEU A 74 -2.49 16.24 -1.27
CA LEU A 74 -3.78 16.79 -1.70
C LEU A 74 -3.61 18.10 -2.48
N TRP A 75 -2.77 19.01 -1.99
CA TRP A 75 -2.45 20.25 -2.71
C TRP A 75 -1.82 19.97 -4.07
N VAL A 76 -0.84 19.06 -4.12
CA VAL A 76 -0.20 18.66 -5.38
C VAL A 76 -1.21 18.04 -6.35
N ALA A 77 -2.10 17.18 -5.87
CA ALA A 77 -3.13 16.56 -6.70
C ALA A 77 -4.11 17.60 -7.29
N VAL A 78 -4.59 18.53 -6.46
CA VAL A 78 -5.48 19.62 -6.90
C VAL A 78 -4.78 20.50 -7.93
N LEU A 79 -3.56 20.94 -7.65
CA LEU A 79 -2.79 21.76 -8.58
C LEU A 79 -2.52 21.03 -9.90
N SER A 80 -2.19 19.73 -9.85
CA SER A 80 -2.00 18.92 -11.06
C SER A 80 -3.27 18.84 -11.91
N ILE A 81 -4.45 18.71 -11.29
CA ILE A 81 -5.74 18.68 -12.01
C ILE A 81 -6.01 20.05 -12.65
N VAL A 82 -5.84 21.13 -11.89
CA VAL A 82 -6.08 22.50 -12.36
C VAL A 82 -5.14 22.87 -13.51
N LEU A 83 -3.85 22.48 -13.43
CA LEU A 83 -2.87 22.74 -14.48
C LEU A 83 -3.02 21.80 -15.69
N SER A 84 -3.58 20.59 -15.50
CA SER A 84 -3.87 19.68 -16.60
C SER A 84 -5.10 20.11 -17.41
N TYR A 85 -6.10 20.73 -16.77
CA TYR A 85 -7.33 21.16 -17.44
C TYR A 85 -7.11 22.10 -18.64
N PRO A 86 -6.17 23.06 -18.63
CA PRO A 86 -5.86 23.87 -19.82
C PRO A 86 -4.99 23.15 -20.87
N VAL A 87 -4.40 21.99 -20.55
CA VAL A 87 -3.53 21.21 -21.46
C VAL A 87 -4.30 20.08 -22.17
N ALA A 88 -5.40 19.60 -21.58
CA ALA A 88 -6.30 18.59 -22.14
C ALA A 88 -7.31 19.20 -23.12
#